data_AF-A0A844E7P9-F1
#
_entry.id   AF-A0A844E7P9-F1
#
_cell.length_a   1.000
_cell.length_b   1.000
_cell.length_c   1.000
_cell.angle_alpha   90.00
_cell.angle_beta   90.00
_cell.angle_gamma   90.00
#
_symmetry.space_group_name_H-M   'P 1'
#
loop_
_entity.id
_entity.type
_entity.pdbx_description
1 polymer ?
#
loop_
_entity_poly.entity_id
_entity_poly.type
_entity_poly.pdbx_seq_one_letter_code
_entity_poly.pdbx_strand_id
1 'polypeptide(L)'
;MILHNILPEGAEIPANRGQLALLVWNTAGRPEPVNTPAFADVADADTAKAAQWCVEQGIMEAKTAETFKPEGWTPKLKVIEVWNKAFPKQ
;
A
#
# COMPACT_ATOMS: atom_id res chain seq x y z
N MET A 1 -15.55 -14.61 -5.25
CA MET A 1 -14.77 -13.83 -4.26
C MET A 1 -13.97 -12.76 -5.03
N ILE A 2 -14.43 -11.51 -5.04
CA ILE A 2 -14.03 -10.46 -6.01
C ILE A 2 -12.51 -10.19 -6.03
N LEU A 3 -11.83 -10.26 -4.88
CA LEU A 3 -10.40 -9.93 -4.77
C LEU A 3 -9.47 -10.87 -5.56
N HIS A 4 -9.81 -12.15 -5.67
CA HIS A 4 -8.97 -13.12 -6.41
C HIS A 4 -8.95 -12.83 -7.92
N ASN A 5 -9.90 -12.03 -8.41
CA ASN A 5 -10.00 -11.65 -9.82
C ASN A 5 -9.34 -10.29 -10.09
N ILE A 6 -8.80 -9.62 -9.07
CA ILE A 6 -8.29 -8.25 -9.16
C ILE A 6 -6.82 -8.19 -8.76
N LEU A 7 -6.44 -8.91 -7.70
CA LEU A 7 -5.06 -8.99 -7.24
C LEU A 7 -4.24 -9.94 -8.13
N PRO A 8 -2.90 -9.84 -8.13
CA PRO A 8 -2.03 -10.74 -8.86
C PRO A 8 -2.25 -12.19 -8.41
N GLU A 9 -2.06 -13.14 -9.33
CA GLU A 9 -2.20 -14.56 -9.01
C GLU A 9 -1.23 -14.97 -7.90
N GLY A 10 -1.74 -15.66 -6.87
CA GLY A 10 -0.95 -16.05 -5.70
C GLY A 10 -0.69 -14.94 -4.68
N ALA A 11 -1.15 -13.70 -4.90
CA ALA A 11 -1.02 -12.64 -3.91
C ALA A 11 -1.91 -12.90 -2.68
N GLU A 12 -1.33 -12.79 -1.50
CA GLU A 12 -2.10 -12.78 -0.26
C GLU A 12 -2.99 -11.53 -0.19
N ILE A 13 -4.24 -11.71 0.28
CA ILE A 13 -5.13 -10.58 0.51
C ILE A 13 -4.59 -9.77 1.70
N PRO A 14 -4.28 -8.48 1.53
CA PRO A 14 -3.81 -7.65 2.63
C PRO A 14 -4.82 -7.59 3.78
N ALA A 15 -4.37 -7.92 4.99
CA ALA A 15 -5.13 -7.79 6.22
C ALA A 15 -4.92 -6.42 6.89
N ASN A 16 -3.78 -5.78 6.64
CA ASN A 16 -3.41 -4.48 7.20
C ASN A 16 -2.87 -3.50 6.13
N ARG A 17 -2.66 -2.25 6.53
CA ARG A 17 -2.23 -1.16 5.64
C ARG A 17 -0.81 -1.35 5.11
N GLY A 18 0.09 -1.90 5.92
CA GLY A 18 1.47 -2.18 5.53
C GLY A 18 1.53 -3.22 4.41
N GLN A 19 0.80 -4.33 4.56
CA GLN A 19 0.67 -5.36 3.53
C GLN A 19 0.07 -4.81 2.24
N LEU A 20 -0.92 -3.91 2.34
CA LEU A 20 -1.53 -3.29 1.16
C LEU A 20 -0.53 -2.38 0.43
N ALA A 21 0.20 -1.54 1.16
CA ALA A 21 1.24 -0.68 0.59
C ALA A 21 2.34 -1.51 -0.10
N LEU A 22 2.84 -2.55 0.58
CA LEU A 22 3.82 -3.47 0.02
C LEU A 22 3.31 -4.17 -1.24
N LEU A 23 2.08 -4.67 -1.23
CA LEU A 23 1.50 -5.35 -2.39
C LEU A 23 1.44 -4.43 -3.61
N VAL A 24 0.95 -3.20 -3.43
CA VAL A 24 0.88 -2.21 -4.51
C VAL A 24 2.29 -1.86 -4.99
N TRP A 25 3.21 -1.55 -4.07
CA TRP A 25 4.57 -1.16 -4.40
C TRP A 25 5.36 -2.27 -5.11
N ASN A 26 5.22 -3.51 -4.66
CA ASN A 26 5.79 -4.69 -5.33
C ASN A 26 5.26 -4.84 -6.75
N THR A 27 3.95 -4.66 -6.94
CA THR A 27 3.31 -4.78 -8.25
C THR A 27 3.74 -3.64 -9.19
N ALA A 28 3.99 -2.44 -8.65
CA ALA A 28 4.51 -1.30 -9.39
C ALA A 28 6.01 -1.41 -9.75
N GLY A 29 6.70 -2.48 -9.34
CA GLY A 29 8.12 -2.68 -9.62
C GLY A 29 9.07 -2.04 -8.61
N ARG A 30 8.59 -1.77 -7.38
CA ARG A 30 9.37 -1.19 -6.27
C ARG A 30 10.08 0.13 -6.61
N PRO A 31 9.38 1.13 -7.17
CA PRO A 31 9.97 2.44 -7.43
C PRO A 31 10.48 3.10 -6.14
N GLU A 32 11.62 3.78 -6.20
CA GLU A 32 12.13 4.52 -5.03
C GLU A 32 11.24 5.74 -4.76
N PRO A 33 10.82 5.98 -3.50
CA PRO A 33 10.09 7.20 -3.16
C PRO A 33 10.95 8.44 -3.38
N VAL A 34 10.29 9.56 -3.71
CA VAL A 34 10.98 10.85 -3.95
C VAL A 34 11.50 11.41 -2.63
N ASN A 35 10.70 11.32 -1.57
CA ASN A 35 11.11 11.75 -0.24
C ASN A 35 11.59 10.55 0.58
N THR A 36 12.46 10.84 1.55
CA THR A 36 12.81 9.86 2.56
C THR A 36 11.55 9.44 3.33
N PRO A 37 11.35 8.13 3.60
CA PRO A 37 10.22 7.67 4.40
C PRO A 37 10.12 8.42 5.73
N ALA A 38 8.98 9.09 5.94
CA ALA A 38 8.77 9.96 7.09
C ALA A 38 8.03 9.27 8.26
N PHE A 39 7.62 8.00 8.10
CA PHE A 39 6.74 7.33 9.06
C PHE A 39 7.51 6.64 10.18
N ALA A 40 7.50 7.24 11.36
CA ALA A 40 8.18 6.72 12.55
C ALA A 40 7.55 5.41 13.08
N ASP A 41 6.29 5.13 12.74
CA ASP A 41 5.57 3.93 13.15
C ASP A 41 5.71 2.75 12.18
N VAL A 42 6.62 2.83 11.21
CA VAL A 42 6.94 1.77 10.25
C VAL A 42 8.39 1.32 10.46
N ALA A 43 8.57 0.17 11.09
CA ALA A 43 9.91 -0.33 11.44
C ALA A 43 10.64 -0.99 10.26
N ASP A 44 9.89 -1.65 9.37
CA ASP A 44 10.45 -2.33 8.21
C ASP A 44 10.76 -1.33 7.07
N ALA A 45 11.97 -1.39 6.54
CA ALA A 45 12.46 -0.41 5.56
C ALA A 45 11.70 -0.48 4.23
N ASP A 46 11.38 -1.69 3.75
CA ASP A 46 10.61 -1.89 2.51
C ASP A 46 9.17 -1.39 2.68
N THR A 47 8.56 -1.67 3.83
CA THR A 47 7.23 -1.17 4.18
C THR A 47 7.24 0.36 4.29
N ALA A 48 8.30 0.96 4.84
CA ALA A 48 8.43 2.40 4.96
C ALA A 48 8.54 3.06 3.57
N LYS A 49 9.36 2.50 2.67
CA LYS A 49 9.45 2.94 1.26
C LYS A 49 8.13 2.78 0.52
N ALA A 50 7.49 1.62 0.65
CA ALA A 50 6.21 1.33 0.02
C ALA A 50 5.12 2.30 0.50
N ALA A 51 5.03 2.53 1.80
CA ALA A 51 4.09 3.48 2.39
C ALA A 51 4.36 4.90 1.89
N GLN A 52 5.62 5.34 1.89
CA GLN A 52 6.02 6.67 1.43
C GLN A 52 5.64 6.87 -0.04
N TRP A 53 6.03 5.94 -0.89
CA TRP A 53 5.71 5.99 -2.32
C TRP A 53 4.20 5.97 -2.56
N CYS A 54 3.45 5.09 -1.88
CA CYS A 54 1.99 5.03 -2.02
C CYS A 54 1.31 6.34 -1.61
N VAL A 55 1.86 7.06 -0.61
CA VAL A 55 1.35 8.37 -0.20
C VAL A 55 1.70 9.46 -1.20
N GLU A 56 2.92 9.45 -1.75
CA GLU A 56 3.35 10.40 -2.78
C GLU A 56 2.56 10.27 -4.08
N GLN A 57 2.22 9.05 -4.49
CA GLN A 57 1.35 8.81 -5.64
C GLN A 57 -0.14 9.10 -5.34
N GLY A 58 -0.46 9.47 -4.10
CA GLY A 58 -1.83 9.63 -3.62
C GLY A 58 -2.63 8.34 -3.57
N ILE A 59 -2.02 7.17 -3.76
CA ILE A 59 -2.70 5.86 -3.75
C ILE A 59 -3.24 5.54 -2.35
N MET A 60 -2.45 5.83 -1.33
CA MET A 60 -2.82 5.72 0.08
C MET A 60 -2.63 7.06 0.78
N GLU A 61 -3.27 7.24 1.93
CA GLU A 61 -3.12 8.43 2.76
C GLU A 61 -2.36 8.09 4.02
N ALA A 62 -1.44 8.95 4.44
CA ALA A 62 -0.86 8.91 5.78
C ALA A 62 -1.91 9.24 6.84
N LYS A 63 -1.71 8.79 8.08
CA LYS A 63 -2.62 9.09 9.20
C LYS A 63 -2.28 10.40 9.87
N THR A 64 -0.99 10.71 9.95
CA THR A 64 -0.45 12.02 10.31
C THR A 64 0.77 12.29 9.44
N ALA A 65 1.43 13.44 9.62
CA ALA A 65 2.70 13.73 8.96
C ALA A 65 3.78 12.67 9.25
N GLU A 66 3.72 12.00 10.40
CA GLU A 66 4.75 11.07 10.89
C GLU A 66 4.26 9.63 11.07
N THR A 67 2.97 9.35 10.80
CA THR A 67 2.40 8.01 11.04
C THR A 67 1.61 7.49 9.85
N PHE A 68 1.82 6.22 9.55
CA PHE A 68 1.10 5.49 8.51
C PHE A 68 0.13 4.46 9.09
N LYS A 69 0.36 3.96 10.31
CA LYS A 69 -0.37 2.86 10.96
C LYS A 69 -0.34 1.58 10.11
N PRO A 70 0.82 0.95 9.91
CA PRO A 70 0.94 -0.24 9.06
C PRO A 70 0.09 -1.41 9.56
N GLU A 71 -0.05 -1.59 10.87
CA GLU A 71 -0.88 -2.62 11.49
C GLU A 71 -2.39 -2.30 11.51
N GLY A 72 -2.79 -1.15 10.95
CA GLY A 72 -4.19 -0.77 10.87
C GLY A 72 -4.98 -1.76 10.00
N TRP A 73 -6.02 -2.37 10.57
CA TRP A 73 -6.91 -3.29 9.86
C TRP A 73 -7.47 -2.66 8.59
N THR A 74 -7.46 -3.43 7.49
CA THR A 74 -7.92 -2.96 6.18
C THR A 74 -9.04 -3.87 5.65
N PRO A 75 -10.27 -3.35 5.45
CA PRO A 75 -11.36 -4.14 4.90
C PRO A 75 -11.14 -4.44 3.41
N LYS A 76 -11.70 -5.55 2.93
CA LYS A 76 -11.58 -6.00 1.52
C LYS A 76 -12.00 -4.94 0.51
N LEU A 77 -13.03 -4.14 0.81
CA LEU A 77 -13.45 -3.04 -0.05
C LEU A 77 -12.33 -2.00 -0.21
N LYS A 78 -11.63 -1.67 0.88
CA LYS A 78 -10.53 -0.71 0.85
C LYS A 78 -9.35 -1.22 0.03
N VAL A 79 -9.07 -2.53 0.10
CA VAL A 79 -8.09 -3.18 -0.78
C VAL A 79 -8.45 -2.95 -2.24
N ILE A 80 -9.71 -3.18 -2.63
CA ILE A 80 -10.18 -2.96 -4.01
C ILE A 80 -10.06 -1.49 -4.42
N GLU A 81 -10.48 -0.55 -3.57
CA GLU A 81 -10.38 0.88 -3.83
C GLU A 81 -8.94 1.32 -4.11
N VAL A 82 -8.02 0.94 -3.21
CA VAL A 82 -6.61 1.28 -3.32
C VAL A 82 -5.99 0.63 -4.56
N TRP A 83 -6.34 -0.63 -4.82
CA TRP A 83 -5.86 -1.34 -6.00
C TRP A 83 -6.31 -0.66 -7.30
N ASN A 84 -7.58 -0.34 -7.43
CA ASN A 84 -8.10 0.36 -8.61
C ASN A 84 -7.51 1.77 -8.76
N LYS A 85 -7.13 2.43 -7.65
CA LYS A 85 -6.45 3.71 -7.68
C LYS A 85 -5.02 3.59 -8.20
N ALA A 86 -4.31 2.54 -7.80
CA ALA A 86 -2.95 2.26 -8.27
C ALA A 86 -2.92 1.74 -9.73
N PHE A 87 -3.86 0.88 -10.08
CA PHE A 87 -3.93 0.17 -11.35
C PHE A 87 -5.34 0.30 -11.94
N PRO A 88 -5.71 1.49 -12.45
CA PRO A 88 -7.02 1.69 -13.05
C PRO A 88 -7.20 0.74 -14.24
N LYS A 89 -8.37 0.12 -14.33
CA LYS A 89 -8.74 -0.69 -15.50
C LYS A 89 -8.82 0.25 -16.72
N GLN A 90 -8.16 -0.16 -17.81
CA GLN A 90 -8.30 0.49 -19.12
C GLN A 90 -9.73 0.36 -19.65
#